data_AF-A0A536USA5-F1
#
_entry.id   AF-A0A536USA5-F1
#
_cell.length_a   1.000
_cell.length_b   1.000
_cell.length_c   1.000
_cell.angle_alpha   90.00
_cell.angle_beta   90.00
_cell.angle_gamma   90.00
#
_symmetry.space_group_name_H-M   'P 1'
#
loop_
_entity.id
_entity.type
_entity.pdbx_description
1 polymer ?
#
loop_
_entity_poly.entity_id
_entity_poly.type
_entity_poly.pdbx_seq_one_letter_code
_entity_poly.pdbx_strand_id
1 'polypeptide(L)'
;AGARFDKLTHDEEVLAYLPPAWIGQNIFSYAQWLACGYVVNCPESASTVMIDMKEIGPSYYFAPPRIFEGLLTSVMIRMEDAGSVKRWLFHRCMALA
;
A
#
# COMPACT_ATOMS: atom_id res chain seq x y z
N ALA A 1 20.61 5.02 -4.62
CA ALA A 1 20.24 6.25 -3.90
C ALA A 1 18.92 6.09 -3.16
N GLY A 2 17.83 5.72 -3.84
CA GLY A 2 16.51 5.42 -3.20
C GLY A 2 16.59 4.39 -2.08
N ALA A 3 17.23 3.23 -2.32
CA ALA A 3 17.45 2.20 -1.31
C ALA A 3 18.01 2.70 0.04
N ARG A 4 18.98 3.63 0.01
CA ARG A 4 19.56 4.18 1.23
C ARG A 4 18.67 5.23 1.90
N PHE A 5 17.92 5.97 1.10
CA PHE A 5 16.99 7.00 1.57
C PHE A 5 15.80 6.36 2.30
N ASP A 6 15.17 5.38 1.67
CA ASP A 6 14.03 4.62 2.21
C ASP A 6 14.45 3.45 3.11
N LYS A 7 15.75 3.25 3.30
CA LYS A 7 16.37 2.18 4.10
C LYS A 7 15.92 0.76 3.70
N LEU A 8 15.72 0.57 2.40
CA LEU A 8 15.27 -0.70 1.83
C LEU A 8 16.35 -1.77 1.92
N THR A 9 15.93 -2.96 2.31
CA THR A 9 16.73 -4.18 2.40
C THR A 9 16.14 -5.28 1.50
N HIS A 10 16.39 -6.54 1.86
CA HIS A 10 15.80 -7.71 1.20
C HIS A 10 14.55 -8.23 1.93
N ASP A 11 14.26 -7.69 3.12
CA ASP A 11 13.12 -8.09 3.96
C ASP A 11 11.81 -7.41 3.53
N GLU A 12 11.87 -6.53 2.53
CA GLU A 12 10.72 -5.79 2.07
C GLU A 12 9.78 -6.64 1.20
N GLU A 13 8.50 -6.30 1.27
CA GLU A 13 7.48 -6.83 0.38
C GLU A 13 6.80 -5.67 -0.33
N VAL A 14 6.78 -5.74 -1.66
CA VAL A 14 6.27 -4.67 -2.53
C VAL A 14 5.20 -5.23 -3.46
N LEU A 15 4.09 -4.51 -3.64
CA LEU A 15 3.02 -4.90 -4.55
C LEU A 15 3.19 -4.23 -5.93
N ALA A 16 3.29 -5.03 -6.98
CA ALA A 16 3.44 -4.64 -8.39
C ALA A 16 2.09 -4.31 -9.06
N TYR A 17 1.38 -3.29 -8.57
CA TYR A 17 0.02 -2.97 -9.02
C TYR A 17 -0.07 -1.87 -10.11
N LEU A 18 1.06 -1.27 -10.48
CA LEU A 18 1.09 -0.15 -11.42
C LEU A 18 1.12 -0.66 -12.88
N PRO A 19 0.61 0.12 -13.85
CA PRO A 19 0.65 -0.28 -15.26
C PRO A 19 2.08 -0.58 -15.73
N PRO A 20 2.33 -1.65 -16.50
CA PRO A 20 3.68 -2.00 -16.99
C PRO A 20 4.36 -0.92 -17.83
N ALA A 21 3.56 -0.12 -18.54
CA ALA A 21 4.04 1.02 -19.33
C ALA A 21 4.46 2.23 -18.48
N TRP A 22 4.18 2.21 -17.17
CA TRP A 22 4.51 3.31 -16.27
C TRP A 22 5.91 3.16 -15.69
N ILE A 23 6.62 4.28 -15.56
CA ILE A 23 8.03 4.27 -15.14
C ILE A 23 8.22 3.71 -13.73
N GLY A 24 7.32 4.01 -12.79
CA GLY A 24 7.47 3.51 -11.42
C GLY A 24 7.29 2.00 -11.31
N GLN A 25 6.50 1.37 -12.18
CA GLN A 25 6.42 -0.10 -12.22
C GLN A 25 7.79 -0.69 -12.57
N ASN A 26 8.49 -0.11 -13.54
CA ASN A 26 9.84 -0.55 -13.93
C ASN A 26 10.89 -0.28 -12.84
N ILE A 27 10.79 0.86 -12.16
CA ILE A 27 11.70 1.20 -11.07
C ILE A 27 11.50 0.25 -9.88
N PHE A 28 10.28 0.10 -9.37
CA PHE A 28 10.04 -0.61 -8.11
C PHE A 28 9.99 -2.13 -8.28
N SER A 29 9.59 -2.66 -9.45
CA SER A 29 9.47 -4.10 -9.65
C SER A 29 10.68 -4.74 -10.35
N TYR A 30 11.51 -3.95 -11.04
CA TYR A 30 12.72 -4.47 -11.70
C TYR A 30 13.99 -3.85 -11.14
N ALA A 31 14.21 -2.55 -11.33
CA ALA A 31 15.51 -1.94 -11.04
C ALA A 31 15.85 -1.95 -9.54
N GLN A 32 14.91 -1.51 -8.70
CA GLN A 32 15.11 -1.41 -7.25
C GLN A 32 15.07 -2.80 -6.61
N TRP A 33 14.24 -3.70 -7.12
CA TRP A 33 14.26 -5.11 -6.75
C TRP A 33 15.63 -5.74 -7.01
N LEU A 34 16.19 -5.60 -8.22
CA LEU A 34 17.52 -6.10 -8.56
C LEU A 34 18.64 -5.49 -7.70
N ALA A 35 18.43 -4.27 -7.18
CA ALA A 35 19.40 -3.58 -6.33
C ALA A 35 19.31 -3.98 -4.85
N CYS A 36 18.12 -4.24 -4.33
CA CYS A 36 17.86 -4.47 -2.89
C CYS A 36 17.60 -5.95 -2.55
N GLY A 37 17.04 -6.73 -3.49
CA GLY A 37 16.76 -8.14 -3.33
C GLY A 37 15.46 -8.48 -2.58
N TYR A 38 14.53 -7.54 -2.44
CA TYR A 38 13.26 -7.74 -1.73
C TYR A 38 12.25 -8.63 -2.49
N VAL A 39 11.06 -8.86 -1.95
CA VAL A 39 10.00 -9.62 -2.63
C VAL A 39 9.06 -8.68 -3.40
N VAL A 40 8.77 -9.02 -4.66
CA VAL A 40 7.79 -8.33 -5.48
C VAL A 40 6.59 -9.25 -5.70
N ASN A 41 5.45 -8.85 -5.15
CA ASN A 41 4.19 -9.55 -5.25
C ASN A 41 3.38 -9.03 -6.44
N CYS A 42 2.93 -9.94 -7.31
CA CYS A 42 2.13 -9.60 -8.49
C CYS A 42 0.65 -9.88 -8.20
N PRO A 43 -0.21 -8.85 -8.20
CA PRO A 43 -1.65 -9.06 -8.03
C PRO A 43 -2.20 -9.86 -9.21
N GLU A 44 -3.20 -10.72 -8.95
CA GLU A 44 -3.83 -11.53 -10.00
C GLU A 44 -4.50 -10.66 -11.06
N SER A 45 -5.12 -9.54 -10.64
CA SER A 45 -5.68 -8.54 -11.54
C SER A 45 -5.79 -7.17 -10.89
N ALA A 46 -6.10 -6.14 -11.68
CA ALA A 46 -6.32 -4.78 -11.16
C ALA A 46 -7.48 -4.70 -10.13
N SER A 47 -8.47 -5.60 -10.21
CA SER A 47 -9.58 -5.65 -9.25
C SER A 47 -9.21 -6.34 -7.93
N THR A 48 -8.17 -7.17 -7.88
CA THR A 48 -7.74 -7.88 -6.66
C THR A 48 -6.73 -7.09 -5.84
N VAL A 49 -6.12 -6.03 -6.40
CA VAL A 49 -5.09 -5.20 -5.74
C VAL A 49 -5.44 -4.84 -4.29
N MET A 50 -6.69 -4.47 -4.02
CA MET A 50 -7.13 -4.08 -2.68
C MET A 50 -7.28 -5.24 -1.69
N ILE A 51 -7.53 -6.44 -2.19
CA ILE A 51 -7.59 -7.67 -1.41
C ILE A 51 -6.14 -8.12 -1.15
N ASP A 52 -5.33 -8.21 -2.21
CA ASP A 52 -3.92 -8.58 -2.16
C ASP A 52 -3.14 -7.67 -1.20
N MET A 53 -3.38 -6.36 -1.25
CA MET A 53 -2.75 -5.39 -0.35
C MET A 53 -3.09 -5.63 1.14
N LYS A 54 -4.28 -6.15 1.45
CA LYS A 54 -4.67 -6.47 2.83
C LYS A 54 -4.11 -7.81 3.30
N GLU A 55 -4.01 -8.77 2.39
CA GLU A 55 -3.49 -10.11 2.67
C GLU A 55 -1.97 -10.09 2.86
N ILE A 56 -1.27 -9.45 1.91
CA ILE A 56 0.19 -9.34 1.90
C ILE A 56 0.66 -8.39 3.01
N GLY A 57 -0.01 -7.24 3.17
CA GLY A 57 0.45 -6.18 4.07
C GLY A 57 1.86 -5.69 3.69
N PRO A 58 2.06 -5.16 2.46
CA PRO A 58 3.39 -4.83 1.96
C PRO A 58 4.10 -3.84 2.88
N SER A 59 5.37 -4.10 3.18
CA SER A 59 6.19 -3.24 4.03
C SER A 59 6.67 -1.98 3.32
N TYR A 60 6.67 -1.99 1.98
CA TYR A 60 6.92 -0.80 1.17
C TYR A 60 5.85 -0.63 0.09
N TYR A 61 5.12 0.48 0.16
CA TYR A 61 3.99 0.78 -0.71
C TYR A 61 4.11 2.19 -1.30
N PHE A 62 4.37 2.26 -2.61
CA PHE A 62 4.38 3.51 -3.34
C PHE A 62 3.05 3.70 -4.06
N ALA A 63 2.36 4.80 -3.76
CA ALA A 63 1.12 5.16 -4.44
C ALA A 63 0.99 6.67 -4.66
N PRO A 64 0.32 7.11 -5.74
CA PRO A 64 -0.06 8.51 -5.90
C PRO A 64 -1.00 8.98 -4.77
N PRO A 65 -0.99 10.27 -4.39
CA PRO A 65 -1.85 10.81 -3.32
C PRO A 65 -3.33 10.44 -3.46
N ARG A 66 -3.86 10.45 -4.69
CA ARG A 66 -5.25 10.08 -4.99
C ARG A 66 -5.64 8.67 -4.51
N ILE A 67 -4.72 7.72 -4.52
CA ILE A 67 -4.98 6.36 -4.01
C ILE A 67 -5.20 6.42 -2.50
N PHE A 68 -4.32 7.11 -1.78
CA PHE A 68 -4.47 7.30 -0.33
C PHE A 68 -5.74 8.08 0.04
N GLU A 69 -6.10 9.11 -0.72
CA GLU A 69 -7.36 9.86 -0.55
C GLU A 69 -8.59 8.94 -0.73
N GLY A 70 -8.56 8.08 -1.74
CA GLY A 70 -9.62 7.09 -1.98
C GLY A 70 -9.73 6.08 -0.84
N LEU A 71 -8.60 5.58 -0.33
CA LEU A 71 -8.55 4.68 0.82
C LEU A 71 -9.14 5.35 2.07
N LEU A 72 -8.72 6.58 2.36
CA LEU A 72 -9.24 7.38 3.48
C LEU A 72 -10.75 7.55 3.35
N THR A 73 -11.23 7.97 2.18
CA THR A 73 -12.67 8.18 1.92
C THR A 73 -13.46 6.90 2.15
N SER A 74 -12.97 5.76 1.64
CA SER A 74 -13.62 4.46 1.83
C SER A 74 -13.70 4.06 3.31
N VAL A 75 -12.63 4.27 4.07
CA VAL A 75 -12.62 3.99 5.52
C VAL A 75 -13.59 4.90 6.25
N MET A 76 -13.59 6.20 5.95
CA MET A 76 -14.46 7.18 6.60
C MET A 76 -15.94 6.88 6.37
N ILE A 77 -16.35 6.57 5.13
CA ILE A 77 -17.74 6.18 4.81
C ILE A 77 -18.14 4.94 5.61
N ARG A 78 -17.29 3.91 5.64
CA ARG A 78 -17.58 2.69 6.40
C ARG A 78 -17.66 2.91 7.91
N MET A 79 -16.99 3.93 8.44
CA MET A 79 -17.10 4.30 9.86
C MET A 79 -18.33 5.16 10.15
N GLU A 80 -18.80 5.94 9.18
CA GLU A 80 -20.07 6.66 9.27
C GLU A 80 -21.26 5.70 9.35
N ASP A 81 -21.22 4.62 8.56
CA ASP A 81 -22.22 3.53 8.57
C ASP A 81 -22.01 2.52 9.72
N ALA A 82 -20.96 2.66 10.53
CA ALA A 82 -20.64 1.70 11.59
C ALA A 82 -21.51 1.89 12.84
N GLY A 83 -21.80 0.79 13.54
CA GLY A 83 -22.47 0.82 14.83
C GLY A 83 -21.71 1.65 15.88
N SER A 84 -22.46 2.18 16.87
CA SER A 84 -21.98 3.15 17.86
C SER A 84 -20.67 2.75 18.55
N VAL A 85 -20.52 1.48 18.93
CA VAL A 85 -19.31 0.95 19.59
C VAL A 85 -18.08 1.02 18.68
N LYS A 86 -18.20 0.59 17.41
CA LYS A 86 -17.10 0.61 16.44
C LYS A 86 -16.69 2.04 16.11
N ARG A 87 -17.67 2.92 15.90
CA ARG A 87 -17.43 4.34 15.63
C ARG A 87 -16.75 5.05 16.80
N TRP A 88 -17.17 4.77 18.04
CA TRP A 88 -16.53 5.31 19.24
C TRP A 88 -15.06 4.90 19.35
N LEU A 89 -14.76 3.61 19.15
CA LEU A 89 -13.39 3.10 19.20
C LEU A 89 -12.52 3.74 18.10
N PHE A 90 -13.03 3.81 16.88
CA PHE A 90 -12.34 4.43 15.74
C PHE A 90 -11.93 5.87 16.06
N HIS A 91 -12.86 6.73 16.48
CA HIS A 91 -12.54 8.12 16.80
C HIS A 91 -11.55 8.25 17.97
N ARG A 92 -11.66 7.39 18.98
CA ARG A 92 -10.75 7.42 20.13
C ARG A 92 -9.31 7.07 19.75
N CYS A 93 -9.12 6.08 18.87
CA CYS A 93 -7.80 5.69 18.37
C CYS A 93 -7.25 6.74 17.38
N MET A 94 -8.08 7.27 16.50
CA MET A 94 -7.67 8.31 15.53
C MET A 94 -7.28 9.64 16.20
N ALA A 95 -7.84 9.96 17.37
CA ALA A 95 -7.44 11.15 18.14
C ALA A 95 -6.10 11.00 18.88
N LEU A 96 -5.59 9.78 19.03
CA LEU A 96 -4.29 9.50 19.65
C LEU A 96 -3.15 9.53 18.64
N ALA A 97 -3.45 9.17 17.39
CA ALA A 97 -2.51 9.20 16.26
C ALA A 97 -2.22 10.64 15.82
#